data_AF-A0A137NS23-F1
#
_entry.id   AF-A0A137NS23-F1
#
_cell.length_a   1.000
_cell.length_b   1.000
_cell.length_c   1.000
_cell.angle_alpha   90.00
_cell.angle_beta   90.00
_cell.angle_gamma   90.00
#
_symmetry.space_group_name_H-M   'P 1'
#
loop_
_entity.id
_entity.type
_entity.pdbx_description
1 polymer ?
#
loop_
_entity_poly.entity_id
_entity_poly.type
_entity_poly.pdbx_seq_one_letter_code
_entity_poly.pdbx_strand_id
1 'polypeptide(L)'
;MKFSTIFLTSAALIQAQITIRRQDGSSNPIDQVHNACRGIGGSPVNGASVPPGWIIQFFKGWGCSGEPAGFADARKFYTSNNPADFNSVKVIDESKYGQSYYTPGYYNYPGNYNSHYYGYPGY
;
A
#
# COMPACT_ATOMS: atom_id res chain seq x y z
N MET A 1 39.47 -35.55 16.21
CA MET A 1 38.11 -35.01 16.20
C MET A 1 38.17 -33.64 15.55
N LYS A 2 37.52 -33.40 14.41
CA LYS A 2 37.47 -32.05 13.80
C LYS A 2 36.07 -31.77 13.27
N PHE A 3 35.63 -30.55 13.58
CA PHE A 3 34.27 -30.05 13.63
C PHE A 3 33.65 -29.89 12.23
N SER A 4 32.45 -30.43 12.06
CA SER A 4 31.57 -30.10 10.94
C SER A 4 30.79 -28.82 11.29
N THR A 5 31.15 -27.70 10.66
CA THR A 5 30.40 -26.45 10.75
C THR A 5 29.18 -26.55 9.84
N ILE A 6 27.98 -26.67 10.42
CA ILE A 6 26.73 -26.58 9.67
C ILE A 6 26.43 -25.10 9.47
N PHE A 7 26.59 -24.61 8.24
CA PHE A 7 26.08 -23.30 7.84
C PHE A 7 24.56 -23.40 7.66
N LEU A 8 23.81 -22.99 8.67
CA LEU A 8 22.39 -22.67 8.49
C LEU A 8 22.30 -21.31 7.80
N THR A 9 22.25 -21.34 6.47
CA THR A 9 21.83 -20.17 5.68
C THR A 9 20.33 -19.97 5.90
N SER A 10 19.98 -19.12 6.84
CA SER A 10 18.61 -18.62 7.02
C SER A 10 18.23 -17.81 5.77
N ALA A 11 17.65 -18.46 4.77
CA ALA A 11 16.94 -17.75 3.71
C ALA A 11 15.78 -17.03 4.38
N ALA A 12 15.96 -15.74 4.68
CA ALA A 12 14.89 -14.89 5.12
C ALA A 12 13.84 -14.89 4.00
N LEU A 13 12.75 -15.63 4.21
CA LEU A 13 11.54 -15.48 3.41
C LEU A 13 11.12 -14.02 3.56
N ILE A 14 11.47 -13.21 2.56
CA ILE A 14 10.90 -11.89 2.35
C ILE A 14 9.43 -12.16 2.05
N GLN A 15 8.61 -12.30 3.09
CA GLN A 15 7.17 -12.30 2.95
C GLN A 15 6.83 -10.98 2.28
N ALA A 16 6.20 -11.05 1.11
CA ALA A 16 5.79 -9.87 0.38
C ALA A 16 4.92 -9.04 1.33
N GLN A 17 5.41 -7.89 1.77
CA GLN A 17 4.75 -7.04 2.76
C GLN A 17 4.14 -5.82 2.08
N ILE A 18 3.04 -5.31 2.64
CA ILE A 18 2.52 -4.02 2.20
C ILE A 18 3.43 -2.95 2.78
N THR A 19 3.86 -2.00 1.95
CA THR A 19 4.74 -0.90 2.37
C THR A 19 4.15 0.43 1.95
N ILE A 20 3.97 1.34 2.90
CA ILE A 20 3.57 2.72 2.63
C ILE A 20 4.84 3.58 2.54
N ARG A 21 4.95 4.40 1.50
CA ARG A 21 6.05 5.35 1.28
C ARG A 21 5.56 6.77 1.56
N ARG A 22 6.40 7.56 2.22
CA ARG A 22 6.06 8.94 2.60
C ARG A 22 6.99 9.96 1.93
N GLN A 23 6.51 11.22 1.90
CA GLN A 23 7.27 12.34 1.33
C GLN A 23 8.57 12.66 2.06
N ASP A 24 8.66 12.35 3.35
CA ASP A 24 9.89 12.51 4.16
C ASP A 24 10.92 11.38 3.94
N GLY A 25 10.65 10.44 3.03
CA GLY A 25 11.50 9.29 2.75
C GLY A 25 11.31 8.11 3.71
N SER A 26 10.49 8.25 4.76
CA SER A 26 10.17 7.14 5.65
C SER A 26 9.22 6.13 5.00
N SER A 27 9.23 4.90 5.52
CA SER A 27 8.33 3.84 5.09
C SER A 27 7.82 3.01 6.26
N ASN A 28 6.56 2.61 6.21
CA ASN A 28 5.93 1.78 7.23
C ASN A 28 5.46 0.46 6.63
N PRO A 29 5.91 -0.69 7.15
CA PRO A 29 5.32 -1.96 6.81
C PRO A 29 3.91 -2.04 7.41
N ILE A 30 3.00 -2.63 6.65
CA ILE A 30 1.62 -2.93 7.08
C ILE A 30 1.42 -4.44 6.97
N ASP A 31 0.84 -5.01 8.02
CA ASP A 31 0.53 -6.43 8.10
C ASP A 31 -0.60 -6.81 7.14
N GLN A 32 -0.44 -7.97 6.49
CA GLN A 32 -1.42 -8.52 5.54
C GLN A 32 -2.54 -9.28 6.24
N VAL A 33 -3.25 -8.59 7.14
CA VAL A 33 -4.38 -9.17 7.85
C VAL A 33 -5.66 -8.64 7.22
N HIS A 34 -6.49 -9.54 6.71
CA HIS A 34 -7.75 -9.18 6.07
C HIS A 34 -8.64 -8.35 7.00
N ASN A 35 -9.17 -7.24 6.49
CA ASN A 35 -9.96 -6.25 7.22
C ASN A 35 -9.25 -5.56 8.39
N ALA A 36 -7.93 -5.73 8.54
CA ALA A 36 -7.18 -4.98 9.53
C ALA A 36 -7.18 -3.49 9.18
N CYS A 37 -7.40 -2.67 10.21
CA CYS A 37 -7.27 -1.23 10.13
C CYS A 37 -6.06 -0.77 10.92
N ARG A 38 -5.21 0.05 10.31
CA ARG A 38 -4.00 0.60 10.94
C ARG A 38 -3.98 2.11 10.84
N GLY A 39 -3.61 2.78 11.92
CA GLY A 39 -3.27 4.20 11.89
C GLY A 39 -1.91 4.39 11.21
N ILE A 40 -1.81 5.33 10.27
CA ILE A 40 -0.61 5.54 9.45
C ILE A 40 -0.08 6.97 9.53
N GLY A 41 -0.55 7.76 10.50
CA GLY A 41 -0.25 9.19 10.62
C GLY A 41 1.25 9.54 10.55
N GLY A 42 1.53 10.84 10.42
CA GLY A 42 2.88 11.35 10.14
C GLY A 42 2.91 12.10 8.82
N SER A 43 4.04 12.01 8.11
CA SER A 43 4.23 12.72 6.84
C SER A 43 3.27 12.21 5.74
N PRO A 44 2.92 13.06 4.75
CA PRO A 44 2.04 12.70 3.65
C PRO A 44 2.48 11.43 2.91
N VAL A 45 1.52 10.59 2.54
CA VAL A 45 1.78 9.39 1.74
C VAL A 45 2.03 9.80 0.29
N ASN A 46 3.09 9.31 -0.35
CA ASN A 46 3.34 9.55 -1.78
C ASN A 46 3.34 8.28 -2.62
N GLY A 47 3.13 7.12 -2.00
CA GLY A 47 2.93 5.87 -2.69
C GLY A 47 2.76 4.69 -1.75
N ALA A 48 2.41 3.54 -2.32
CA ALA A 48 2.39 2.27 -1.61
C ALA A 48 2.80 1.13 -2.54
N SER A 49 3.46 0.13 -1.97
CA SER A 49 3.75 -1.15 -2.62
C SER A 49 2.88 -2.21 -1.98
N VAL A 50 2.03 -2.84 -2.79
CA VAL A 50 1.05 -3.82 -2.34
C VAL A 50 1.29 -5.12 -3.10
N PRO A 51 1.43 -6.27 -2.44
CA PRO A 51 1.59 -7.54 -3.15
C PRO A 51 0.32 -7.95 -3.90
N PRO A 52 0.43 -8.76 -4.98
CA PRO A 52 -0.74 -9.28 -5.70
C PRO A 52 -1.72 -10.00 -4.77
N GLY A 53 -3.02 -9.83 -5.01
CA GLY A 53 -4.08 -10.40 -4.17
C GLY A 53 -4.46 -9.54 -2.96
N TRP A 54 -3.79 -8.40 -2.76
CA TRP A 54 -4.12 -7.45 -1.70
C TRP A 54 -4.46 -6.08 -2.26
N ILE A 55 -5.34 -5.38 -1.56
CA ILE A 55 -5.66 -3.97 -1.79
C ILE A 55 -5.62 -3.28 -0.44
N ILE A 56 -5.17 -2.03 -0.43
CA ILE A 56 -5.33 -1.15 0.72
C ILE A 56 -6.24 0.02 0.40
N GLN A 57 -7.10 0.40 1.33
CA GLN A 57 -7.93 1.61 1.26
C GLN A 57 -7.43 2.63 2.26
N PHE A 58 -7.25 3.86 1.82
CA PHE A 58 -6.86 4.98 2.67
C PHE A 58 -8.08 5.74 3.15
N PHE A 59 -8.04 6.19 4.41
CA PHE A 59 -9.12 6.95 5.04
C PHE A 59 -8.55 8.23 5.64
N LYS A 60 -9.33 9.31 5.55
CA LYS A 60 -9.02 10.55 6.29
C LYS A 60 -9.34 10.43 7.77
N GLY A 61 -10.32 9.62 8.14
CA GLY A 61 -10.62 9.34 9.53
C GLY A 61 -9.58 8.42 10.17
N TRP A 62 -9.45 8.50 11.49
CA TRP A 62 -8.73 7.49 12.28
C TRP A 62 -9.58 6.22 12.39
N GLY A 63 -8.94 5.07 12.51
CA GLY A 63 -9.65 3.78 12.67
C GLY A 63 -10.51 3.40 11.45
N CYS A 64 -10.12 3.81 10.25
CA CYS A 64 -10.80 3.51 8.99
C CYS A 64 -12.26 4.00 9.00
N SER A 65 -12.49 5.15 9.63
CA SER A 65 -13.78 5.82 9.69
C SER A 65 -13.98 6.76 8.49
N GLY A 66 -15.24 6.95 8.11
CA GLY A 66 -15.64 7.79 6.99
C GLY A 66 -15.46 7.11 5.62
N GLU A 67 -15.55 7.91 4.57
CA GLU A 67 -15.42 7.45 3.19
C GLU A 67 -13.94 7.18 2.82
N PRO A 68 -13.68 6.16 1.97
CA PRO A 68 -12.35 5.94 1.41
C PRO A 68 -11.87 7.15 0.60
N ALA A 69 -10.66 7.60 0.90
CA ALA A 69 -10.01 8.76 0.27
C ALA A 69 -8.97 8.38 -0.79
N GLY A 70 -8.68 7.08 -0.93
CA GLY A 70 -7.75 6.53 -1.90
C GLY A 70 -7.64 5.01 -1.75
N PHE A 71 -6.92 4.37 -2.67
CA PHE A 71 -6.58 2.96 -2.56
C PHE A 71 -5.26 2.66 -3.27
N ALA A 72 -4.66 1.51 -2.95
CA ALA A 72 -3.55 0.97 -3.73
C ALA A 72 -3.67 -0.54 -3.86
N ASP A 73 -3.27 -1.05 -5.02
CA ASP A 73 -3.13 -2.46 -5.32
C ASP A 73 -1.73 -2.73 -5.91
N ALA A 74 -1.48 -3.95 -6.37
CA ALA A 74 -0.19 -4.32 -6.95
C ALA A 74 0.17 -3.56 -8.25
N ARG A 75 -0.78 -2.87 -8.87
CA ARG A 75 -0.64 -2.22 -10.18
C ARG A 75 -0.57 -0.70 -10.05
N LYS A 76 -1.30 -0.13 -9.10
CA LYS A 76 -1.47 1.33 -8.99
C LYS A 76 -1.72 1.81 -7.58
N PHE A 77 -1.32 3.05 -7.36
CA PHE A 77 -1.70 3.87 -6.21
C PHE A 77 -2.61 4.99 -6.72
N TYR A 78 -3.82 5.07 -6.18
CA TYR A 78 -4.81 6.08 -6.55
C TYR A 78 -5.28 6.85 -5.32
N THR A 79 -5.40 8.16 -5.47
CA THR A 79 -5.88 9.07 -4.45
C THR A 79 -6.96 9.96 -5.04
N SER A 80 -8.14 9.99 -4.41
CA SER A 80 -9.20 10.96 -4.77
C SER A 80 -9.02 12.29 -4.05
N ASN A 81 -8.05 12.37 -3.13
CA ASN A 81 -7.87 13.48 -2.21
C ASN A 81 -6.40 13.89 -2.09
N ASN A 82 -6.12 14.92 -1.29
CA ASN A 82 -4.77 15.26 -0.89
C ASN A 82 -4.15 14.08 -0.10
N PRO A 83 -3.05 13.47 -0.57
CA PRO A 83 -2.39 12.36 0.13
C PRO A 83 -1.85 12.72 1.52
N ALA A 84 -1.78 14.02 1.85
CA ALA A 84 -1.48 14.52 3.18
C ALA A 84 -2.59 14.24 4.21
N ASP A 85 -3.81 13.92 3.76
CA ASP A 85 -4.95 13.76 4.64
C ASP A 85 -5.14 12.32 5.16
N PHE A 86 -4.29 11.36 4.77
CA PHE A 86 -4.49 9.96 5.12
C PHE A 86 -4.05 9.67 6.55
N ASN A 87 -5.00 9.30 7.41
CA ASN A 87 -4.75 8.98 8.81
C ASN A 87 -4.80 7.49 9.11
N SER A 88 -5.53 6.71 8.32
CA SER A 88 -5.58 5.25 8.49
C SER A 88 -5.72 4.50 7.17
N VAL A 89 -5.40 3.21 7.24
CA VAL A 89 -5.44 2.28 6.11
C VAL A 89 -6.17 1.01 6.50
N LYS A 90 -7.04 0.51 5.62
CA LYS A 90 -7.69 -0.80 5.73
C LYS A 90 -7.10 -1.76 4.72
N VAL A 91 -6.73 -2.96 5.16
CA VAL A 91 -6.21 -4.02 4.30
C VAL A 91 -7.35 -4.92 3.84
N ILE A 92 -7.45 -5.16 2.54
CA ILE A 92 -8.50 -5.93 1.89
C ILE A 92 -7.85 -7.02 1.05
N ASP A 93 -8.44 -8.21 1.15
CA ASP A 93 -8.04 -9.37 0.35
C ASP A 93 -8.84 -9.32 -0.95
N GLU A 94 -8.14 -9.15 -2.07
CA GLU A 94 -8.74 -9.01 -3.40
C GLU A 94 -9.53 -10.27 -3.78
N SER A 95 -9.07 -11.44 -3.34
CA SER A 95 -9.73 -12.73 -3.64
C SER A 95 -11.14 -12.82 -3.05
N LYS A 96 -11.42 -12.07 -1.98
CA LYS A 96 -12.71 -12.09 -1.28
C LYS A 96 -13.73 -11.12 -1.85
N TYR A 97 -13.29 -10.09 -2.58
CA TYR A 97 -14.17 -8.98 -2.97
C TYR A 97 -14.51 -8.93 -4.45
N GLY A 98 -13.88 -9.76 -5.29
CA GLY A 98 -14.06 -9.72 -6.74
C GLY A 98 -13.61 -8.38 -7.34
N GLN A 99 -13.27 -8.35 -8.62
CA GLN A 99 -12.75 -7.12 -9.25
C GLN A 99 -13.74 -5.94 -9.27
N SER A 100 -15.02 -6.15 -8.94
CA SER A 100 -16.07 -5.13 -9.01
C SER A 100 -16.16 -4.17 -7.81
N TYR A 101 -15.46 -4.41 -6.70
CA TYR A 101 -15.69 -3.61 -5.48
C TYR A 101 -15.02 -2.23 -5.47
N TYR A 102 -14.19 -1.90 -6.47
CA TYR A 102 -13.46 -0.65 -6.54
C TYR A 102 -13.87 0.18 -7.76
N THR A 103 -15.10 0.70 -7.73
CA THR A 103 -15.42 1.95 -8.40
C THR A 103 -15.08 3.09 -7.44
N PRO A 104 -13.89 3.70 -7.49
CA PRO A 104 -13.77 5.06 -6.96
C PRO A 104 -14.88 5.84 -7.65
N GLY A 105 -15.79 6.48 -6.90
CA GLY A 105 -16.79 7.35 -7.48
C GLY A 105 -16.08 8.26 -8.46
N TYR A 106 -16.36 8.09 -9.76
CA TYR A 106 -15.71 8.79 -10.86
C TYR A 106 -16.16 10.26 -10.79
N TYR A 107 -15.58 11.01 -9.85
CA TYR A 107 -15.50 12.45 -9.98
C TYR A 107 -14.36 12.71 -10.95
N ASN A 108 -14.72 12.92 -12.21
CA ASN A 108 -13.85 13.51 -13.22
C ASN A 108 -13.23 14.78 -12.64
N TYR A 109 -12.00 14.69 -12.15
CA TYR A 109 -11.17 15.85 -11.88
C TYR A 109 -10.06 15.88 -12.94
N PRO A 110 -10.23 16.64 -14.04
CA PRO A 110 -9.17 16.89 -15.00
C PRO A 110 -8.20 17.89 -14.37
N GLY A 111 -7.28 17.39 -13.54
CA GLY A 111 -6.42 18.25 -12.74
C GLY A 111 -5.17 17.55 -12.25
N ASN A 112 -4.30 17.16 -13.20
CA ASN A 112 -2.86 17.35 -13.10
C ASN A 112 -2.20 16.96 -11.75
N TYR A 113 -1.95 15.67 -11.56
CA TYR A 113 -0.71 15.25 -10.91
C TYR A 113 0.14 14.57 -11.97
N ASN A 114 1.13 15.32 -12.41
CA ASN A 114 2.20 14.94 -13.31
C ASN A 114 2.99 13.77 -12.68
N SER A 115 2.44 12.55 -12.78
CA SER A 115 3.11 11.32 -12.41
C SER A 115 4.10 10.97 -13.52
N HIS A 116 5.22 11.69 -13.55
CA HIS A 116 6.47 11.16 -14.06
C HIS A 116 6.94 10.03 -13.12
N TYR A 117 6.21 8.92 -13.10
CA TYR A 117 6.71 7.67 -12.54
C TYR A 117 7.56 7.01 -13.62
N TYR A 118 8.86 7.01 -13.36
CA TYR A 118 9.95 6.32 -14.04
C TYR A 118 9.51 5.29 -15.10
N GLY A 119 9.85 5.61 -16.35
CA GLY A 119 9.90 4.64 -17.42
C GLY A 119 10.82 3.48 -17.01
N TYR A 120 10.27 2.28 -17.07
CA TYR A 120 11.00 1.04 -17.14
C TYR A 120 11.89 1.09 -18.40
N PRO A 121 13.23 1.07 -18.32
CA PRO A 121 14.02 0.70 -19.48
C PRO A 121 13.98 -0.82 -19.57
N GLY A 122 13.06 -1.33 -20.39
CA GLY A 122 13.26 -2.64 -20.99
C GLY A 122 14.32 -2.50 -22.08
N TYR A 123 15.45 -3.18 -21.90
CA TYR A 123 16.22 -3.99 -22.86
C TYR A 123 17.57 -4.34 -22.21
#